data_AF-F6S663-F1
#
_entry.id   AF-F6S663-F1
#
_cell.length_a   1.000
_cell.length_b   1.000
_cell.length_c   1.000
_cell.angle_alpha   90.00
_cell.angle_beta   90.00
_cell.angle_gamma   90.00
#
_symmetry.space_group_name_H-M   'P 1'
#
loop_
_entity.id
_entity.type
_entity.pdbx_description
1 polymer ?
#
loop_
_entity_poly.entity_id
_entity_poly.type
_entity_poly.pdbx_seq_one_letter_code
_entity_poly.pdbx_strand_id
1 'polypeptide(L)'
;MPMILGYWDIRGLAHAIRLLLEYTDSNYEEKLYLGEAPDYDRSQWLDVKFKLGLDFPNLPYLIDGEHKLTQSNAIMRYIARKHNMCGETEEEKIRVDMLENQVMDFRWQLVRVSYSPDFEKLKPEYLEQLPGQLKLFSQFLGKQTWFAGDKITFVDFLVYDVLDQNRMFEPKCLDEFPNLKDFLARFE
;
A
#
# COMPACT_ATOMS: atom_id res chain seq x y z
N MET A 1 -8.75 19.79 -13.46
CA MET A 1 -9.51 19.52 -12.21
C MET A 1 -8.63 18.65 -11.34
N PRO A 2 -8.67 18.78 -10.00
CA PRO A 2 -7.95 17.87 -9.12
C PRO A 2 -8.42 16.43 -9.37
N MET A 3 -7.51 15.46 -9.20
CA MET A 3 -7.89 14.05 -9.13
C MET A 3 -8.74 13.83 -7.87
N ILE A 4 -9.60 12.82 -7.86
CA ILE A 4 -10.42 12.46 -6.70
C ILE A 4 -10.04 11.05 -6.25
N LEU A 5 -9.42 10.94 -5.07
CA LEU A 5 -9.15 9.67 -4.39
C LEU A 5 -10.30 9.36 -3.43
N GLY A 6 -11.00 8.24 -3.62
CA GLY A 6 -12.04 7.79 -2.70
C GLY A 6 -11.61 6.60 -1.87
N TYR A 7 -11.75 6.69 -0.54
CA TYR A 7 -11.50 5.58 0.37
C TYR A 7 -12.24 5.73 1.69
N TRP A 8 -12.18 4.70 2.53
CA TRP A 8 -12.61 4.82 3.92
C TRP A 8 -11.73 5.82 4.68
N ASP A 9 -12.27 6.48 5.71
CA ASP A 9 -11.53 7.38 6.62
C ASP A 9 -10.62 6.60 7.59
N ILE A 10 -9.70 5.83 7.01
CA ILE A 10 -8.68 5.02 7.69
C ILE A 10 -7.42 4.98 6.81
N ARG A 11 -6.31 4.49 7.36
CA ARG A 11 -5.07 4.19 6.61
C ARG A 11 -5.32 3.20 5.45
N GLY A 12 -5.65 1.95 5.81
CA GLY A 12 -6.00 0.84 4.90
C GLY A 12 -5.18 0.74 3.61
N LEU A 13 -5.86 0.40 2.51
CA LEU A 13 -5.26 0.20 1.18
C LEU A 13 -4.91 1.51 0.46
N ALA A 14 -5.34 2.66 0.97
CA ALA A 14 -5.09 3.96 0.33
C ALA A 14 -3.79 4.63 0.79
N HIS A 15 -3.12 4.12 1.84
CA HIS A 15 -1.96 4.80 2.41
C HIS A 15 -0.83 5.01 1.41
N ALA A 16 -0.42 3.95 0.69
CA ALA A 16 0.61 4.06 -0.34
C ALA A 16 0.21 5.01 -1.49
N ILE A 17 -1.09 5.08 -1.80
CA ILE A 17 -1.62 5.99 -2.84
C ILE A 17 -1.49 7.44 -2.38
N ARG A 18 -1.90 7.75 -1.15
CA ARG A 18 -1.77 9.09 -0.56
C ARG A 18 -0.31 9.52 -0.56
N LEU A 19 0.59 8.68 -0.05
CA LEU A 19 2.03 8.98 -0.03
C LEU A 19 2.60 9.22 -1.44
N LEU A 20 2.19 8.43 -2.44
CA LEU A 20 2.65 8.62 -3.82
C LEU A 20 2.10 9.92 -4.43
N LEU A 21 0.84 10.28 -4.14
CA LEU A 21 0.26 11.54 -4.59
C LEU A 21 0.99 12.74 -3.99
N GLU A 22 1.28 12.71 -2.69
CA GLU A 22 2.09 13.74 -2.02
C GLU A 22 3.50 13.82 -2.60
N TYR A 23 4.19 12.67 -2.75
CA TYR A 23 5.55 12.63 -3.28
C TYR A 23 5.66 13.18 -4.71
N THR A 24 4.62 12.96 -5.52
CA THR A 24 4.57 13.43 -6.91
C THR A 24 4.03 14.85 -7.06
N ASP A 25 3.74 15.55 -5.95
CA ASP A 25 3.09 16.87 -5.92
C ASP A 25 1.82 16.90 -6.79
N SER A 26 1.06 15.79 -6.72
CA SER A 26 -0.14 15.60 -7.51
C SER A 26 -1.26 16.49 -6.98
N ASN A 27 -2.01 17.16 -7.86
CA ASN A 27 -3.21 17.90 -7.46
C ASN A 27 -4.40 16.95 -7.28
N TYR A 28 -4.80 16.68 -6.03
CA TYR A 28 -5.92 15.79 -5.71
C TYR A 28 -6.76 16.27 -4.51
N GLU A 29 -7.99 15.76 -4.45
CA GLU A 29 -8.87 15.84 -3.30
C GLU A 29 -9.23 14.43 -2.82
N GLU A 30 -9.47 14.26 -1.52
CA GLU A 30 -9.97 13.01 -0.96
C GLU A 30 -11.50 13.03 -0.73
N LYS A 31 -12.14 11.91 -1.03
CA LYS A 31 -13.50 11.57 -0.59
C LYS A 31 -13.40 10.46 0.43
N LEU A 32 -13.57 10.85 1.69
CA LEU A 32 -13.51 9.97 2.84
C LEU A 32 -14.92 9.50 3.19
N TYR A 33 -15.06 8.20 3.38
CA TYR A 33 -16.29 7.56 3.83
C TYR A 33 -16.04 6.96 5.21
N LEU A 34 -16.88 7.23 6.21
CA LEU A 34 -16.94 6.47 7.47
C LEU A 34 -18.17 6.90 8.26
N GLY A 35 -19.02 5.94 8.63
CA GLY A 35 -20.10 6.19 9.59
C GLY A 35 -19.59 6.11 11.03
N GLU A 36 -20.35 6.71 11.95
CA GLU A 36 -19.98 6.75 13.36
C GLU A 36 -20.12 5.38 14.05
N ALA A 37 -19.30 5.15 15.07
CA ALA A 37 -19.42 3.99 15.94
C ALA A 37 -20.73 4.07 16.78
N PRO A 38 -21.32 2.92 17.17
CA PRO A 38 -20.85 1.55 16.95
C PRO A 38 -21.32 0.94 15.62
N ASP A 39 -22.22 1.61 14.90
CA ASP A 39 -22.90 1.03 13.74
C ASP A 39 -22.03 1.01 12.48
N TYR A 40 -21.03 1.90 12.42
CA TYR A 40 -20.12 2.06 11.28
C TYR A 40 -20.88 2.12 9.95
N ASP A 41 -21.89 2.98 9.91
CA ASP A 41 -22.78 3.11 8.76
C ASP A 41 -22.00 3.34 7.45
N ARG A 42 -22.43 2.65 6.40
CA ARG A 42 -21.76 2.66 5.09
C ARG A 42 -22.60 3.38 4.03
N SER A 43 -23.72 3.98 4.40
CA SER A 43 -24.65 4.65 3.47
C SER A 43 -23.94 5.65 2.56
N GLN A 44 -23.05 6.49 3.11
CA GLN A 44 -22.29 7.49 2.34
C GLN A 44 -21.57 6.88 1.12
N TRP A 45 -20.95 5.70 1.29
CA TRP A 45 -20.31 4.99 0.19
C TRP A 45 -21.35 4.27 -0.68
N LEU A 46 -22.28 3.54 -0.08
CA LEU A 46 -23.25 2.72 -0.80
C LEU A 46 -24.15 3.57 -1.72
N ASP A 47 -24.47 4.80 -1.32
CA ASP A 47 -25.29 5.74 -2.07
C ASP A 47 -24.63 6.24 -3.35
N VAL A 48 -23.30 6.28 -3.40
CA VAL A 48 -22.54 6.77 -4.56
C VAL A 48 -21.86 5.64 -5.35
N LYS A 49 -21.67 4.46 -4.75
CA LYS A 49 -20.90 3.33 -5.28
C LYS A 49 -21.14 3.07 -6.77
N PHE A 50 -22.39 3.00 -7.21
CA PHE A 50 -22.76 2.68 -8.59
C PHE A 50 -23.03 3.92 -9.47
N LYS A 51 -22.82 5.14 -8.95
CA LYS A 51 -23.08 6.41 -9.63
C LYS A 51 -21.81 7.10 -10.16
N LEU A 52 -20.63 6.59 -9.79
CA LEU A 52 -19.33 7.16 -10.18
C LEU A 52 -18.87 6.74 -11.59
N GLY A 53 -19.52 5.72 -12.18
CA GLY A 53 -19.15 5.16 -13.48
C GLY A 53 -17.84 4.37 -13.44
N LEU A 54 -17.58 3.67 -12.33
CA LEU A 54 -16.47 2.73 -12.18
C LEU A 54 -16.86 1.38 -12.80
N ASP A 55 -15.95 0.75 -13.54
CA ASP A 55 -16.20 -0.58 -14.15
C ASP A 55 -16.36 -1.68 -13.09
N PHE A 56 -15.54 -1.62 -12.03
CA PHE A 56 -15.59 -2.53 -10.88
C PHE A 56 -15.78 -1.75 -9.57
N PRO A 57 -17.00 -1.25 -9.25
CA PRO A 57 -17.22 -0.35 -8.11
C PRO A 57 -16.67 -0.86 -6.78
N ASN A 58 -15.57 -0.25 -6.32
CA ASN A 58 -14.85 -0.64 -5.11
C ASN A 58 -14.04 0.52 -4.53
N LEU A 59 -13.51 0.33 -3.31
CA LEU A 59 -12.59 1.25 -2.65
C LEU A 59 -11.20 0.58 -2.50
N PRO A 60 -10.08 1.29 -2.74
CA PRO A 60 -10.03 2.67 -3.21
C PRO A 60 -10.39 2.81 -4.69
N TYR A 61 -10.85 4.01 -5.06
CA TYR A 61 -10.96 4.46 -6.44
C TYR A 61 -10.18 5.75 -6.68
N LEU A 62 -9.76 5.98 -7.92
CA LEU A 62 -9.20 7.26 -8.38
C LEU A 62 -9.99 7.73 -9.61
N ILE A 63 -10.47 8.97 -9.59
CA ILE A 63 -11.07 9.63 -10.77
C ILE A 63 -10.16 10.77 -11.20
N ASP A 64 -9.76 10.74 -12.47
CA ASP A 64 -8.93 11.76 -13.09
C ASP A 64 -9.42 12.05 -14.51
N GLY A 65 -10.26 13.08 -14.63
CA GLY A 65 -10.99 13.36 -15.87
C GLY A 65 -11.84 12.17 -16.30
N GLU A 66 -11.58 11.66 -17.50
CA GLU A 66 -12.27 10.49 -18.06
C GLU A 66 -11.75 9.16 -17.49
N HIS A 67 -10.60 9.15 -16.81
CA HIS A 67 -10.00 7.94 -16.25
C HIS A 67 -10.60 7.63 -14.88
N LYS A 68 -11.21 6.45 -14.77
CA LYS A 68 -11.92 5.99 -13.57
C LYS A 68 -11.38 4.63 -13.16
N LEU A 69 -10.55 4.62 -12.12
CA LEU A 69 -9.79 3.43 -11.72
C LEU A 69 -10.27 2.91 -10.36
N THR A 70 -10.21 1.59 -10.22
CA THR A 70 -10.32 0.86 -8.96
C THR A 70 -9.15 -0.13 -8.88
N GLN A 71 -8.93 -0.75 -7.72
CA GLN A 71 -7.75 -1.56 -7.37
C GLN A 71 -6.54 -0.69 -7.04
N SER A 72 -6.03 -0.84 -5.80
CA SER A 72 -4.93 -0.02 -5.29
C SER A 72 -3.68 -0.08 -6.18
N ASN A 73 -3.29 -1.28 -6.62
CA ASN A 73 -2.11 -1.46 -7.47
C ASN A 73 -2.29 -0.83 -8.86
N ALA A 74 -3.50 -0.90 -9.44
CA ALA A 74 -3.78 -0.26 -10.72
C ALA A 74 -3.72 1.27 -10.62
N ILE A 75 -4.24 1.82 -9.51
CA ILE A 75 -4.14 3.26 -9.19
C ILE A 75 -2.68 3.68 -9.00
N MET A 76 -1.90 2.93 -8.22
CA MET A 76 -0.47 3.18 -8.01
C MET A 76 0.29 3.20 -9.34
N ARG A 77 0.09 2.17 -10.19
CA ARG A 77 0.73 2.12 -11.52
C ARG A 77 0.28 3.25 -12.44
N TYR A 78 -0.99 3.68 -12.35
CA TYR A 78 -1.48 4.82 -13.14
C TYR A 78 -0.76 6.11 -12.80
N ILE A 79 -0.65 6.44 -11.51
CA ILE A 79 0.10 7.60 -11.03
C ILE A 79 1.57 7.45 -11.44
N ALA A 80 2.19 6.30 -11.13
CA ALA A 80 3.60 6.04 -11.40
C ALA A 80 3.99 6.23 -12.87
N ARG A 81 3.15 5.79 -13.82
CA ARG A 81 3.40 5.98 -15.26
C ARG A 81 3.46 7.44 -15.68
N LYS A 82 2.73 8.34 -15.01
CA LYS A 82 2.78 9.79 -15.31
C LYS A 82 4.10 10.43 -14.89
N HIS A 83 4.84 9.78 -13.99
CA HIS A 83 6.07 10.30 -13.39
C HIS A 83 7.30 9.40 -13.66
N ASN A 84 7.20 8.44 -14.58
CA ASN A 84 8.26 7.47 -14.91
C ASN A 84 8.75 6.64 -13.70
N MET A 85 7.85 6.27 -12.78
CA MET A 85 8.18 5.57 -11.53
C MET A 85 7.85 4.06 -11.56
N CYS A 86 7.85 3.44 -12.73
CA CYS A 86 7.56 2.00 -12.91
C CYS A 86 8.80 1.12 -13.15
N GLY A 87 10.01 1.67 -12.98
CA GLY A 87 11.25 1.06 -13.45
C GLY A 87 11.55 1.44 -14.91
N GLU A 88 12.81 1.73 -15.21
CA GLU A 88 13.28 2.18 -16.52
C GLU A 88 13.81 0.98 -17.32
N THR A 89 14.62 0.12 -16.68
CA THR A 89 15.16 -1.10 -17.31
C THR A 89 14.23 -2.30 -17.14
N GLU A 90 14.49 -3.37 -17.89
CA GLU A 90 13.74 -4.62 -17.74
C GLU A 90 13.96 -5.25 -16.37
N GLU A 91 15.19 -5.19 -15.85
CA GLU A 91 15.55 -5.70 -14.53
C GLU A 91 14.80 -4.94 -13.43
N GLU A 92 14.69 -3.62 -13.53
CA GLU A 92 13.93 -2.81 -12.58
C GLU A 92 12.43 -3.13 -12.64
N LYS A 93 11.87 -3.30 -13.84
CA LYS A 93 10.45 -3.67 -14.03
C LYS A 93 10.15 -5.04 -13.44
N ILE A 94 11.02 -6.03 -13.67
CA ILE A 94 10.89 -7.37 -13.06
C ILE A 94 10.86 -7.25 -11.54
N ARG A 95 11.76 -6.46 -10.95
CA ARG A 95 11.80 -6.25 -9.49
C ARG A 95 10.53 -5.58 -8.97
N VAL A 96 10.06 -4.55 -9.65
CA VAL A 96 8.80 -3.84 -9.32
C VAL A 96 7.60 -4.80 -9.39
N ASP A 97 7.49 -5.57 -10.47
CA ASP A 97 6.35 -6.46 -10.70
C ASP A 97 6.33 -7.62 -9.69
N MET A 98 7.47 -8.26 -9.42
CA MET A 98 7.57 -9.30 -8.40
C MET A 98 7.20 -8.76 -7.02
N LEU A 99 7.75 -7.60 -6.66
CA LEU A 99 7.60 -7.08 -5.33
C LEU A 99 6.21 -6.51 -5.07
N GLU A 100 5.55 -5.91 -6.07
CA GLU A 100 4.16 -5.48 -5.96
C GLU A 100 3.25 -6.64 -5.55
N ASN A 101 3.44 -7.81 -6.17
CA ASN A 101 2.64 -9.01 -5.87
C ASN A 101 3.02 -9.59 -4.51
N GLN A 102 4.31 -9.71 -4.19
CA GLN A 102 4.76 -10.21 -2.89
C GLN A 102 4.28 -9.34 -1.72
N VAL A 103 4.26 -8.02 -1.90
CA VAL A 103 3.75 -7.07 -0.90
C VAL A 103 2.25 -7.26 -0.68
N MET A 104 1.48 -7.53 -1.73
CA MET A 104 0.04 -7.80 -1.61
C MET A 104 -0.22 -9.08 -0.80
N ASP A 105 0.52 -10.16 -1.08
CA ASP A 105 0.41 -11.40 -0.31
C ASP A 105 0.79 -11.19 1.17
N PHE A 106 1.89 -10.50 1.43
CA PHE A 106 2.35 -10.20 2.79
C PHE A 106 1.36 -9.33 3.57
N ARG A 107 0.77 -8.32 2.91
CA ARG A 107 -0.31 -7.51 3.49
C ARG A 107 -1.51 -8.37 3.90
N TRP A 108 -1.95 -9.27 3.02
CA TRP A 108 -3.11 -10.12 3.31
C TRP A 108 -2.88 -11.08 4.46
N GLN A 109 -1.64 -11.50 4.73
CA GLN A 109 -1.32 -12.30 5.91
C GLN A 109 -1.66 -11.53 7.20
N LEU A 110 -1.19 -10.29 7.33
CA LEU A 110 -1.49 -9.46 8.51
C LEU A 110 -2.99 -9.15 8.60
N VAL A 111 -3.62 -8.74 7.49
CA VAL A 111 -5.05 -8.42 7.45
C VAL A 111 -5.91 -9.61 7.90
N ARG A 112 -5.60 -10.83 7.46
CA ARG A 112 -6.34 -12.03 7.87
C ARG A 112 -6.24 -12.29 9.36
N VAL A 113 -5.08 -12.06 9.96
CA VAL A 113 -4.91 -12.19 11.41
C VAL A 113 -5.68 -11.09 12.13
N SER A 114 -5.49 -9.82 11.75
CA SER A 114 -6.06 -8.65 12.44
C SER A 114 -7.59 -8.60 12.43
N TYR A 115 -8.25 -9.07 11.37
CA TYR A 115 -9.71 -9.09 11.27
C TYR A 115 -10.34 -10.41 11.70
N SER A 116 -9.55 -11.41 12.12
CA SER A 116 -10.08 -12.69 12.58
C SER A 116 -10.68 -12.56 13.99
N PRO A 117 -11.85 -13.17 14.27
CA PRO A 117 -12.36 -13.29 15.64
C PRO A 117 -11.43 -14.12 16.54
N ASP A 118 -10.55 -14.94 15.96
CA ASP A 118 -9.54 -15.75 16.66
C ASP A 118 -8.16 -15.05 16.70
N PHE A 119 -8.11 -13.72 16.62
CA PHE A 119 -6.88 -12.91 16.60
C PHE A 119 -5.82 -13.37 17.62
N GLU A 120 -6.22 -13.51 18.90
CA GLU A 120 -5.30 -13.90 19.98
C GLU A 120 -4.69 -15.30 19.79
N LYS A 121 -5.36 -16.19 19.06
CA LYS A 121 -4.85 -17.54 18.75
C LYS A 121 -3.94 -17.55 17.53
N LEU A 122 -4.21 -16.69 16.55
CA LEU A 122 -3.47 -16.62 15.28
C LEU A 122 -2.22 -15.74 15.35
N LYS A 123 -2.23 -14.71 16.21
CA LYS A 123 -1.12 -13.77 16.37
C LYS A 123 0.22 -14.45 16.68
N PRO A 124 0.32 -15.44 17.59
CA PRO A 124 1.61 -16.08 17.88
C PRO A 124 2.24 -16.73 16.65
N GLU A 125 1.47 -17.45 15.84
CA GLU A 125 1.96 -18.09 14.61
C GLU A 125 2.43 -17.04 13.59
N TYR A 126 1.68 -15.95 13.44
CA TYR A 126 2.10 -14.84 12.57
C TYR A 126 3.45 -14.26 13.00
N LEU A 127 3.62 -14.00 14.30
CA LEU A 127 4.87 -13.45 14.85
C LEU A 127 6.05 -14.43 14.74
N GLU A 128 5.81 -15.74 14.82
CA GLU A 128 6.83 -16.76 14.58
C GLU A 128 7.32 -16.75 13.12
N GLN A 129 6.41 -16.54 12.16
CA GLN A 129 6.73 -16.53 10.72
C GLN A 129 7.30 -15.19 10.23
N LEU A 130 6.98 -14.09 10.92
CA LEU A 130 7.31 -12.72 10.51
C LEU A 130 8.81 -12.49 10.24
N PRO A 131 9.76 -12.91 11.10
CA PRO A 131 11.19 -12.74 10.81
C PRO A 131 11.63 -13.42 9.51
N GLY A 132 11.04 -14.59 9.19
CA GLY A 132 11.30 -15.30 7.95
C GLY A 132 10.89 -14.50 6.72
N GLN A 133 9.72 -13.86 6.76
CA GLN A 133 9.24 -13.00 5.68
C GLN A 133 10.10 -11.73 5.54
N LEU A 134 10.39 -11.05 6.65
CA LEU A 134 11.20 -9.83 6.66
C LEU A 134 12.64 -10.09 6.16
N LYS A 135 13.20 -11.26 6.45
CA LYS A 135 14.48 -11.69 5.90
C LYS A 135 14.46 -11.75 4.37
N LEU A 136 13.36 -12.20 3.74
CA LEU A 136 13.24 -12.22 2.28
C LEU A 136 13.25 -10.80 1.70
N PHE A 137 12.51 -9.87 2.31
CA PHE A 137 12.55 -8.45 1.90
C PHE A 137 13.94 -7.84 2.08
N SER A 138 14.60 -8.08 3.21
CA SER A 138 15.94 -7.60 3.51
C SER A 138 16.96 -8.13 2.48
N GLN A 139 16.90 -9.42 2.14
CA GLN A 139 17.76 -10.04 1.12
C GLN A 139 17.47 -9.48 -0.28
N PHE A 140 16.20 -9.27 -0.61
CA PHE A 140 15.80 -8.74 -1.90
C PHE A 140 16.24 -7.28 -2.10
N LEU A 141 16.12 -6.43 -1.06
CA LEU A 141 16.68 -5.07 -1.05
C LEU A 141 18.22 -5.12 -1.16
N GLY A 142 18.84 -6.00 -0.38
CA GLY A 142 20.28 -6.19 -0.36
C GLY A 142 21.01 -4.90 -0.01
N LYS A 143 21.79 -4.39 -0.97
CA LYS A 143 22.57 -3.14 -0.87
C LYS A 143 21.97 -1.99 -1.69
N GLN A 144 20.82 -2.18 -2.33
CA GLN A 144 20.19 -1.15 -3.15
C GLN A 144 19.61 -0.03 -2.28
N THR A 145 19.55 1.17 -2.84
CA THR A 145 18.95 2.33 -2.16
C THR A 145 17.43 2.22 -2.11
N TRP A 146 16.83 1.74 -3.19
CA TRP A 146 15.40 1.48 -3.33
C TRP A 146 15.20 0.06 -3.81
N PHE A 147 13.98 -0.46 -3.70
CA PHE A 147 13.72 -1.86 -4.00
C PHE A 147 13.91 -2.22 -5.47
N ALA A 148 13.70 -1.27 -6.39
CA ALA A 148 13.97 -1.48 -7.81
C ALA A 148 15.45 -1.26 -8.19
N GLY A 149 16.17 -0.41 -7.46
CA GLY A 149 17.54 -0.02 -7.79
C GLY A 149 17.97 1.27 -7.07
N ASP A 150 18.57 2.19 -7.81
CA ASP A 150 19.05 3.47 -7.27
C ASP A 150 18.00 4.58 -7.29
N LYS A 151 16.93 4.40 -8.06
CA LYS A 151 15.79 5.33 -8.16
C LYS A 151 14.56 4.75 -7.47
N ILE A 152 13.82 5.62 -6.80
CA ILE A 152 12.56 5.27 -6.16
C ILE A 152 11.49 4.97 -7.23
N THR A 153 10.66 3.97 -6.95
CA THR A 153 9.52 3.58 -7.79
C THR A 153 8.27 3.47 -6.92
N PHE A 154 7.10 3.29 -7.54
CA PHE A 154 5.85 3.19 -6.78
C PHE A 154 5.82 1.98 -5.81
N VAL A 155 6.64 0.95 -6.04
CA VAL A 155 6.67 -0.22 -5.17
C VAL A 155 7.29 0.09 -3.81
N ASP A 156 8.18 1.07 -3.72
CA ASP A 156 8.79 1.49 -2.46
C ASP A 156 7.72 2.03 -1.49
N PHE A 157 6.69 2.72 -2.01
CA PHE A 157 5.53 3.18 -1.23
C PHE A 157 4.69 2.03 -0.70
N LEU A 158 4.52 0.96 -1.50
CA LEU A 158 3.82 -0.24 -1.09
C LEU A 158 4.60 -0.99 0.01
N VAL A 159 5.92 -1.10 -0.15
CA VAL A 159 6.80 -1.77 0.82
C VAL A 159 6.86 -0.99 2.13
N TYR A 160 7.03 0.33 2.05
CA TYR A 160 6.99 1.21 3.22
C TYR A 160 5.72 0.96 4.05
N ASP A 161 4.56 0.97 3.40
CA ASP A 161 3.29 0.80 4.11
C ASP A 161 3.20 -0.56 4.83
N VAL A 162 3.62 -1.67 4.21
CA VAL A 162 3.55 -2.98 4.87
C VAL A 162 4.63 -3.16 5.95
N LEU A 163 5.82 -2.60 5.77
CA LEU A 163 6.88 -2.66 6.77
C LEU A 163 6.52 -1.80 7.98
N ASP A 164 5.98 -0.61 7.76
CA ASP A 164 5.53 0.27 8.84
C ASP A 164 4.34 -0.32 9.60
N GLN A 165 3.35 -0.93 8.92
CA GLN A 165 2.26 -1.66 9.60
C GLN A 165 2.81 -2.78 10.50
N ASN A 166 3.81 -3.52 10.04
CA ASN A 166 4.45 -4.57 10.82
C ASN A 166 5.28 -4.01 11.98
N ARG A 167 5.99 -2.90 11.78
CA ARG A 167 6.69 -2.15 12.82
C ARG A 167 5.71 -1.65 13.89
N MET A 168 4.52 -1.20 13.53
CA MET A 168 3.48 -0.82 14.50
C MET A 168 2.91 -2.04 15.23
N PHE A 169 2.78 -3.18 14.55
CA PHE A 169 2.22 -4.41 15.11
C PHE A 169 3.18 -5.13 16.07
N GLU A 170 4.46 -5.18 15.72
CA GLU A 170 5.57 -5.72 16.52
C GLU A 170 6.78 -4.78 16.40
N PRO A 171 6.97 -3.84 17.35
CA PRO A 171 7.99 -2.78 17.29
C PRO A 171 9.42 -3.24 17.05
N LYS A 172 9.77 -4.46 17.46
CA LYS A 172 11.13 -4.99 17.32
C LYS A 172 11.33 -5.87 16.09
N CYS A 173 10.31 -6.05 15.24
CA CYS A 173 10.39 -6.99 14.12
C CYS A 173 11.51 -6.68 13.10
N LEU A 174 11.98 -5.42 13.04
CA LEU A 174 13.02 -4.98 12.11
C LEU A 174 14.43 -4.89 12.73
N ASP A 175 14.62 -5.17 14.02
CA ASP A 175 15.91 -4.96 14.69
C ASP A 175 17.04 -5.84 14.13
N GLU A 176 16.72 -7.00 13.58
CA GLU A 176 17.69 -7.89 12.92
C GLU A 176 17.95 -7.51 11.45
N PHE A 177 17.25 -6.51 10.90
CA PHE A 177 17.32 -6.11 9.50
C PHE A 177 17.69 -4.63 9.34
N PRO A 178 18.97 -4.24 9.57
CA PRO A 178 19.39 -2.84 9.52
C PRO A 178 19.05 -2.15 8.19
N ASN A 179 19.19 -2.84 7.05
CA ASN A 179 18.88 -2.26 5.75
C ASN A 179 17.40 -1.93 5.55
N LEU A 180 16.47 -2.67 6.19
CA LEU A 180 15.05 -2.33 6.19
C LEU A 180 14.76 -1.13 7.10
N LYS A 181 15.45 -1.01 8.23
CA LYS A 181 15.37 0.20 9.09
C LYS A 181 15.90 1.43 8.34
N ASP A 182 17.03 1.30 7.65
CA ASP A 182 17.60 2.35 6.82
C ASP A 182 16.67 2.73 5.66
N PHE A 183 15.96 1.75 5.07
CA PHE A 183 14.95 2.01 4.05
C PHE A 183 13.77 2.83 4.61
N LEU A 184 13.22 2.45 5.76
CA LEU A 184 12.13 3.23 6.39
C LEU A 184 12.57 4.65 6.71
N ALA A 185 13.75 4.82 7.32
CA ALA A 185 14.29 6.14 7.65
C ALA A 185 14.65 7.00 6.43
N ARG A 186 14.91 6.38 5.28
CA ARG A 186 15.15 7.09 4.00
C ARG A 186 13.84 7.53 3.34
N PHE A 187 12.78 6.75 3.54
CA PHE A 187 11.47 7.03 2.97
C PHE A 187 10.73 8.15 3.74
N GLU A 188 10.87 8.17 5.08
CA GLU A 188 10.36 9.21 5.98
C GLU A 188 11.08 10.56 5.83
#